data_AF-A0A537YR62-F1
#
_entry.id   AF-A0A537YR62-F1
#
_cell.length_a   1.000
_cell.length_b   1.000
_cell.length_c   1.000
_cell.angle_alpha   90.00
_cell.angle_beta   90.00
_cell.angle_gamma   90.00
#
_symmetry.space_group_name_H-M   'P 1'
#
loop_
_entity.id
_entity.type
_entity.pdbx_description
1 polymer ?
#
loop_
_entity_poly.entity_id
_entity_poly.type
_entity_poly.pdbx_seq_one_letter_code
_entity_poly.pdbx_strand_id
1 'polypeptide(L)'
;MTILGAVVATRTLARWDAQEFAAYLAATAAERYATGRERDPGERKWFRSLAWFADKEDFYGPDDRVRIGFSEPTLERGLKKLEAAGLISRKRILVAPGTNRRLSGPRNLYTNNFASLRAQVGTGTPDELKDELADEAEG
;
A
#
# COMPACT_ATOMS: atom_id res chain seq x y z
N MET A 1 -11.33 3.52 -1.66
CA MET A 1 -10.09 2.72 -1.48
C MET A 1 -9.97 1.81 -2.69
N THR A 2 -8.76 1.56 -3.21
CA THR A 2 -8.57 0.81 -4.47
C THR A 2 -7.60 -0.35 -4.22
N ILE A 3 -7.99 -1.56 -4.59
CA ILE A 3 -7.10 -2.72 -4.65
C ILE A 3 -6.60 -2.83 -6.08
N LEU A 4 -5.28 -2.97 -6.26
CA LEU A 4 -4.67 -3.14 -7.57
C LEU A 4 -4.96 -4.53 -8.10
N GLY A 5 -5.38 -4.63 -9.36
CA GLY A 5 -5.66 -5.91 -10.01
C GLY A 5 -4.48 -6.90 -9.91
N ALA A 6 -3.24 -6.41 -9.99
CA ALA A 6 -2.05 -7.25 -9.82
C ALA A 6 -1.91 -7.89 -8.44
N VAL A 7 -2.37 -7.23 -7.36
CA VAL A 7 -2.37 -7.80 -6.00
C VAL A 7 -3.33 -9.00 -5.91
N VAL A 8 -4.43 -8.95 -6.66
CA VAL A 8 -5.40 -10.05 -6.76
C VAL A 8 -4.85 -11.15 -7.68
N ALA A 9 -4.40 -10.79 -8.88
CA ALA A 9 -3.95 -11.72 -9.91
C ALA A 9 -2.74 -12.57 -9.48
N THR A 10 -1.81 -12.02 -8.68
CA THR A 10 -0.63 -12.75 -8.19
C THR A 10 -0.94 -13.68 -7.00
N ARG A 11 -2.21 -13.81 -6.57
CA ARG A 11 -2.60 -14.44 -5.29
C ARG A 11 -1.88 -13.85 -4.07
N THR A 12 -1.20 -12.71 -4.21
CA THR A 12 -0.47 -12.02 -3.12
C THR A 12 -1.41 -11.69 -1.97
N LEU A 13 -2.63 -11.25 -2.27
CA LEU A 13 -3.64 -10.96 -1.27
C LEU A 13 -3.98 -12.16 -0.38
N ALA A 14 -3.98 -13.38 -0.94
CA ALA A 14 -4.26 -14.60 -0.19
C ALA A 14 -3.11 -15.04 0.72
N ARG A 15 -1.90 -14.53 0.48
CA ARG A 15 -0.69 -14.85 1.27
C ARG A 15 -0.42 -13.85 2.38
N TRP A 16 -0.96 -12.64 2.26
CA TRP A 16 -0.82 -11.61 3.27
C TRP A 16 -1.62 -11.93 4.51
N ASP A 17 -0.99 -11.70 5.66
CA ASP A 17 -1.74 -11.62 6.90
C ASP A 17 -2.50 -10.29 7.02
N ALA A 18 -3.29 -10.16 8.08
CA ALA A 18 -4.06 -8.94 8.34
C ALA A 18 -3.18 -7.67 8.46
N GLN A 19 -1.92 -7.79 8.87
CA GLN A 19 -1.03 -6.65 9.08
C GLN A 19 -0.49 -6.14 7.74
N GLU A 20 -0.07 -7.03 6.85
CA GLU A 20 0.35 -6.70 5.48
C GLU A 20 -0.80 -6.08 4.69
N PHE A 21 -1.99 -6.67 4.80
CA PHE A 21 -3.18 -6.12 4.15
C PHE A 21 -3.52 -4.73 4.70
N ALA A 22 -3.52 -4.53 6.02
CA ALA A 22 -3.77 -3.22 6.62
C ALA A 22 -2.72 -2.17 6.18
N ALA A 23 -1.45 -2.55 6.12
CA ALA A 23 -0.38 -1.67 5.66
C ALA A 23 -0.50 -1.33 4.16
N TYR A 24 -0.94 -2.27 3.33
CA TYR A 24 -1.25 -2.03 1.93
C TYR A 24 -2.38 -1.00 1.76
N LEU A 25 -3.45 -1.14 2.54
CA LEU A 25 -4.55 -0.16 2.55
C LEU A 25 -4.07 1.23 3.00
N ALA A 26 -3.20 1.30 4.01
CA ALA A 26 -2.61 2.54 4.49
C ALA A 26 -1.77 3.21 3.40
N ALA A 27 -0.88 2.44 2.77
CA ALA A 27 0.02 2.93 1.74
C ALA A 27 -0.72 3.46 0.50
N THR A 28 -1.77 2.77 0.05
CA THR A 28 -2.59 3.20 -1.10
C THR A 28 -3.46 4.41 -0.78
N ALA A 29 -4.03 4.48 0.44
CA ALA A 29 -4.77 5.65 0.90
C ALA A 29 -3.86 6.90 1.02
N ALA A 30 -2.66 6.73 1.59
CA ALA A 30 -1.68 7.78 1.73
C ALA A 30 -1.26 8.37 0.38
N GLU A 31 -1.01 7.50 -0.58
CA GLU A 31 -0.60 7.87 -1.93
C GLU A 31 -1.68 8.68 -2.64
N ARG A 32 -2.92 8.22 -2.58
CA ARG A 32 -4.07 8.93 -3.18
C ARG A 32 -4.24 10.31 -2.56
N TYR A 33 -4.09 10.43 -1.25
CA TYR A 33 -4.13 11.73 -0.57
C TYR A 33 -3.00 12.64 -1.05
N ALA A 34 -1.77 12.11 -1.18
CA ALA A 34 -0.61 12.90 -1.58
C ALA A 34 -0.67 13.39 -3.04
N THR A 35 -1.37 12.67 -3.92
CA THR A 35 -1.29 12.88 -5.38
C THR A 35 -2.58 13.34 -6.04
N GLY A 36 -3.70 13.34 -5.31
CA GLY A 36 -5.04 13.64 -5.83
C GLY A 36 -5.79 12.39 -6.30
N ARG A 37 -7.12 12.49 -6.43
CA ARG A 37 -8.01 11.34 -6.68
C ARG A 37 -7.93 10.74 -8.10
N GLU A 38 -7.28 11.43 -9.05
CA GLU A 38 -7.34 11.13 -10.50
C GLU A 38 -6.27 10.17 -11.02
N ARG A 39 -5.31 9.73 -10.20
CA ARG A 39 -4.13 9.04 -10.71
C ARG A 39 -4.02 7.59 -10.23
N ASP A 40 -3.40 6.75 -11.06
CA ASP A 40 -3.13 5.34 -10.76
C ASP A 40 -2.38 5.17 -9.43
N PRO A 41 -2.89 4.34 -8.49
CA PRO A 41 -2.25 4.10 -7.21
C PRO A 41 -1.14 3.02 -7.31
N GLY A 42 -0.17 3.07 -6.40
CA GLY A 42 0.77 1.97 -6.13
C GLY A 42 2.21 2.18 -6.58
N GLU A 43 2.55 3.36 -7.11
CA GLU A 43 3.89 3.66 -7.65
C GLU A 43 4.49 4.96 -7.06
N ARG A 44 3.79 5.62 -6.14
CA ARG A 44 4.18 6.97 -5.71
C ARG A 44 4.54 7.06 -4.24
N LYS A 45 5.01 8.26 -3.91
CA LYS A 45 5.59 8.60 -2.62
C LYS A 45 4.58 9.23 -1.70
N TRP A 46 4.70 8.94 -0.41
CA TRP A 46 3.87 9.54 0.64
C TRP A 46 4.67 9.65 1.95
N PHE A 47 4.31 10.57 2.83
CA PHE A 47 5.06 10.84 4.08
C PHE A 47 4.15 11.15 5.28
N ARG A 48 2.94 10.60 5.28
CA ARG A 48 1.98 10.71 6.39
C ARG A 48 2.41 9.85 7.58
N SER A 49 2.05 10.30 8.77
CA SER A 49 2.29 9.54 10.01
C SER A 49 1.36 8.32 10.05
N LEU A 50 1.78 7.22 10.69
CA LEU A 50 0.90 6.08 10.93
C LEU A 50 -0.28 6.44 11.83
N ALA A 51 -0.05 7.32 12.81
CA ALA A 51 -1.09 7.92 13.65
C ALA A 51 -2.25 8.52 12.84
N TRP A 52 -2.00 9.00 11.61
CA TRP A 52 -3.04 9.55 10.75
C TRP A 52 -4.08 8.50 10.33
N PHE A 53 -3.66 7.25 10.16
CA PHE A 53 -4.54 6.13 9.80
C PHE A 53 -5.16 5.45 11.03
N ALA A 54 -4.38 5.36 12.11
CA ALA A 54 -4.76 4.71 13.36
C ALA A 54 -5.50 5.63 14.33
N ASP A 55 -5.91 6.82 13.89
CA ASP A 55 -6.49 7.86 14.74
C ASP A 55 -7.84 7.43 15.32
N LYS A 56 -7.78 6.93 16.56
CA LYS A 56 -8.95 6.52 17.35
C LYS A 56 -9.63 7.69 18.06
N GLU A 57 -8.92 8.78 18.29
CA GLU A 57 -9.35 9.90 19.14
C GLU A 57 -9.79 11.13 18.36
N ASP A 58 -9.85 11.02 17.04
CA ASP A 58 -10.28 12.09 16.14
C ASP A 58 -9.44 13.35 16.21
N PHE A 59 -8.17 13.17 16.56
CA PHE A 59 -7.19 14.24 16.64
C PHE A 59 -6.92 14.91 15.28
N TYR A 60 -6.97 14.13 14.20
CA TYR A 60 -6.86 14.63 12.84
C TYR A 60 -8.28 14.87 12.30
N GLY A 61 -8.59 16.09 11.84
CA GLY A 61 -9.95 16.51 11.48
C GLY A 61 -10.69 15.61 10.46
N PRO A 62 -12.01 15.79 10.31
CA PRO A 62 -12.91 14.88 9.58
C PRO A 62 -12.73 14.88 8.06
N ASP A 63 -12.12 15.91 7.47
CA ASP A 63 -12.16 16.09 6.03
C ASP A 63 -11.07 15.27 5.32
N ASP A 64 -11.51 14.22 4.59
CA ASP A 64 -10.75 13.38 3.64
C ASP A 64 -9.78 12.30 4.16
N ARG A 65 -9.82 11.94 5.45
CA ARG A 65 -8.95 10.86 5.96
C ARG A 65 -9.55 9.46 5.81
N VAL A 66 -8.68 8.49 5.54
CA VAL A 66 -9.01 7.06 5.56
C VAL A 66 -8.55 6.49 6.89
N ARG A 67 -9.50 6.12 7.76
CA ARG A 67 -9.20 5.40 8.99
C ARG A 67 -9.01 3.93 8.69
N ILE A 68 -8.00 3.34 9.31
CA ILE A 68 -7.72 1.91 9.21
C ILE A 68 -7.79 1.37 10.62
N GLY A 69 -8.67 0.39 10.85
CA GLY A 69 -9.01 -0.16 12.17
C GLY A 69 -7.90 -0.95 12.87
N PHE A 70 -6.65 -0.56 12.67
CA PHE A 70 -5.45 -1.20 13.20
C PHE A 70 -4.59 -0.17 13.94
N SER A 71 -3.96 -0.63 15.02
CA SER A 71 -3.06 0.21 15.81
C SER A 71 -1.79 0.59 15.03
N GLU A 72 -1.14 1.70 15.39
CA GLU A 72 0.15 2.08 14.78
C GLU A 72 1.21 0.96 14.84
N PRO A 73 1.41 0.24 15.96
CA PRO A 73 2.33 -0.89 15.99
C PRO A 73 1.98 -1.99 14.97
N THR A 74 0.69 -2.23 14.73
CA THR A 74 0.26 -3.22 13.72
C THR A 74 0.56 -2.74 12.31
N LEU A 75 0.28 -1.47 12.00
CA LEU A 75 0.60 -0.87 10.71
C LEU A 75 2.11 -0.86 10.45
N GLU A 76 2.93 -0.53 11.45
CA GLU A 76 4.39 -0.53 11.33
C GLU A 76 4.93 -1.95 11.07
N ARG A 77 4.38 -2.98 11.72
CA ARG A 77 4.75 -4.37 11.43
C ARG A 77 4.40 -4.77 9.99
N GLY A 78 3.19 -4.42 9.54
CA GLY A 78 2.79 -4.65 8.15
C GLY A 78 3.69 -3.92 7.15
N LEU A 79 4.03 -2.65 7.40
CA LEU A 79 4.96 -1.89 6.55
C LEU A 79 6.35 -2.53 6.49
N LYS A 80 6.87 -3.04 7.60
CA LYS A 80 8.16 -3.75 7.62
C LYS A 80 8.13 -5.03 6.78
N LYS A 81 7.01 -5.78 6.80
CA LYS A 81 6.84 -6.96 5.95
C LYS A 81 6.77 -6.59 4.46
N LEU A 82 6.00 -5.56 4.11
CA LEU A 82 5.95 -5.04 2.74
C LEU A 82 7.30 -4.48 2.27
N GLU A 83 8.08 -3.87 3.17
CA GLU A 83 9.45 -3.43 2.91
C GLU A 83 10.39 -4.62 2.65
N ALA A 84 10.32 -5.67 3.47
CA ALA A 84 11.08 -6.90 3.27
C ALA A 84 10.72 -7.61 1.95
N ALA A 85 9.46 -7.51 1.52
CA ALA A 85 8.99 -8.03 0.22
C ALA A 85 9.33 -7.11 -0.98
N GLY A 86 9.99 -5.97 -0.76
CA GLY A 86 10.34 -5.01 -1.82
C GLY A 86 9.16 -4.18 -2.36
N LEU A 87 7.96 -4.32 -1.77
CA LEU A 87 6.73 -3.68 -2.21
C LEU A 87 6.59 -2.24 -1.70
N ILE A 88 7.34 -1.88 -0.66
CA ILE A 88 7.51 -0.52 -0.18
C ILE A 88 9.01 -0.28 0.07
N SER A 89 9.46 0.95 -0.12
CA SER A 89 10.75 1.41 0.42
C SER A 89 10.54 2.69 1.22
N ARG A 90 11.42 2.99 2.18
CA ARG A 90 11.37 4.24 2.94
C ARG A 90 12.72 4.93 3.03
N LYS A 91 12.67 6.26 3.10
CA LYS A 91 13.82 7.13 3.36
C LYS A 91 13.45 8.18 4.39
N ARG A 92 14.35 8.47 5.33
CA ARG A 92 14.15 9.56 6.30
C ARG A 92 14.35 10.92 5.63
N ILE A 93 13.43 11.85 5.86
CA ILE A 93 13.41 13.21 5.29
C ILE A 93 13.22 14.27 6.38
N LEU A 94 13.79 15.45 6.15
CA LEU A 94 13.60 16.66 6.97
C LEU A 94 12.83 17.77 6.21
N VAL A 95 12.62 17.57 4.91
CA VAL A 95 12.03 18.55 4.00
C VAL A 95 10.90 17.89 3.24
N ALA A 96 9.75 18.57 3.18
CA ALA A 96 8.56 18.09 2.49
C ALA A 96 8.80 18.05 0.97
N PRO A 97 8.61 16.89 0.31
CA PRO A 97 8.68 16.80 -1.14
C PRO A 97 7.64 17.72 -1.81
N GLY A 98 8.01 18.34 -2.94
CA GLY A 98 7.11 19.19 -3.74
C GLY A 98 6.94 20.63 -3.24
N THR A 99 7.09 20.90 -1.95
CA THR A 99 7.00 22.27 -1.40
C THR A 99 8.32 22.82 -0.88
N ASN A 100 9.34 21.97 -0.73
CA ASN A 100 10.66 22.30 -0.16
C ASN A 100 10.61 22.96 1.24
N ARG A 101 9.49 22.85 1.95
CA ARG A 101 9.35 23.35 3.31
C ARG A 101 9.98 22.40 4.32
N ARG A 102 10.67 22.95 5.32
CA ARG A 102 11.19 22.17 6.44
C ARG A 102 10.04 21.58 7.26
N LEU A 103 10.14 20.29 7.58
CA LEU A 103 9.19 19.60 8.43
C LEU A 103 9.47 19.94 9.91
N SER A 104 8.44 19.89 10.75
CA SER A 104 8.56 20.09 12.20
C SER A 104 9.45 19.05 12.90
N GLY A 105 9.73 17.94 12.22
CA GLY A 105 10.66 16.90 12.67
C GLY A 105 10.93 15.90 11.55
N PRO A 106 11.85 14.95 11.76
CA PRO A 106 12.13 13.91 10.78
C PRO A 106 10.89 13.05 10.50
N ARG A 107 10.65 12.73 9.23
CA ARG A 107 9.58 11.82 8.81
C ARG A 107 10.11 10.75 7.86
N ASN A 108 9.38 9.65 7.73
CA ASN A 108 9.63 8.67 6.69
C ASN A 108 8.90 9.09 5.40
N LEU A 109 9.64 9.13 4.30
CA LEU A 109 9.12 9.18 2.95
C LEU A 109 9.06 7.75 2.42
N TYR A 110 7.86 7.23 2.27
CA TYR A 110 7.60 5.92 1.70
C TYR A 110 7.46 6.04 0.18
N THR A 111 7.89 5.02 -0.55
CA THR A 111 7.65 4.83 -1.98
C THR A 111 6.97 3.50 -2.17
N ASN A 112 5.79 3.51 -2.78
CA ASN A 112 5.05 2.29 -3.12
C ASN A 112 5.63 1.70 -4.41
N ASN A 113 5.84 0.38 -4.42
CA ASN A 113 6.34 -0.38 -5.56
C ASN A 113 5.36 -1.50 -5.95
N PHE A 114 4.07 -1.38 -5.64
CA PHE A 114 3.10 -2.45 -5.87
C PHE A 114 2.89 -2.77 -7.35
N ALA A 115 3.23 -1.86 -8.25
CA ALA A 115 3.22 -2.15 -9.69
C ALA A 115 4.28 -3.18 -10.11
N SER A 116 5.31 -3.42 -9.29
CA SER A 116 6.23 -4.55 -9.53
C SER A 116 5.50 -5.89 -9.56
N LEU A 117 4.34 -6.01 -8.89
CA LEU A 117 3.48 -7.19 -8.96
C LEU A 117 2.87 -7.36 -10.36
N ARG A 118 2.65 -6.30 -11.15
CA ARG A 118 2.17 -6.43 -12.54
C ARG A 118 3.17 -7.19 -13.40
N ALA A 119 4.47 -6.97 -13.18
CA ALA A 119 5.52 -7.70 -13.89
C ALA A 119 5.53 -9.20 -13.55
N GLN A 120 5.03 -9.58 -12.36
CA GLN A 120 4.87 -10.98 -11.95
C GLN A 120 3.63 -11.65 -12.54
N VAL A 121 2.66 -10.87 -13.05
CA VAL A 121 1.48 -11.37 -13.76
C VAL A 121 1.81 -11.67 -15.24
N GLY A 122 3.06 -11.46 -15.70
CA GLY A 122 3.44 -11.56 -17.10
C GLY A 122 3.16 -12.92 -17.76
N THR A 123 2.52 -12.86 -18.93
CA THR A 123 2.40 -13.87 -20.01
C THR A 123 1.57 -15.13 -19.77
N GLY A 124 0.47 -15.06 -19.02
CA GLY A 124 -0.61 -16.03 -19.19
C GLY A 124 -1.66 -15.44 -20.12
N THR A 125 -1.86 -15.98 -21.31
CA THR A 125 -3.07 -15.66 -22.07
C THR A 125 -4.30 -16.11 -21.27
N PRO A 126 -5.47 -15.47 -21.41
CA PRO A 126 -6.69 -15.87 -20.69
C PRO A 126 -7.09 -17.35 -20.89
N ASP A 127 -6.56 -18.01 -21.91
CA ASP A 127 -6.77 -19.45 -22.17
C ASP A 127 -5.91 -20.34 -21.26
N GLU A 128 -4.67 -19.96 -20.95
CA GLU A 128 -3.78 -20.74 -20.07
C GLU A 128 -4.25 -20.76 -18.61
N LEU A 129 -4.96 -19.72 -18.17
CA LEU A 129 -5.55 -19.65 -16.82
C LEU A 129 -6.83 -20.48 -16.66
N LYS A 130 -7.48 -20.90 -17.75
CA LYS A 130 -8.65 -21.79 -17.69
C LYS A 130 -8.25 -23.24 -17.52
N ASP A 131 -7.13 -23.65 -18.11
CA ASP A 131 -6.65 -25.03 -18.05
C ASP A 131 -6.16 -25.41 -16.65
N GLU A 132 -5.45 -24.50 -15.94
CA GLU A 132 -5.06 -24.75 -14.54
C GLU A 132 -6.25 -24.88 -13.57
N LEU A 133 -7.36 -24.20 -13.84
CA LEU A 133 -8.56 -24.29 -13.00
C LEU A 133 -9.44 -25.50 -13.32
N ALA A 134 -9.28 -26.10 -14.51
CA ALA A 134 -9.95 -27.35 -14.87
C ALA A 134 -9.27 -28.56 -14.20
N ASP A 135 -7.94 -28.57 -14.14
CA ASP A 135 -7.18 -29.68 -13.54
C ASP A 135 -7.33 -29.76 -12.01
N GLU A 136 -7.53 -28.65 -11.30
CA GLU A 136 -7.79 -28.65 -9.84
C GLU A 136 -9.22 -29.08 -9.47
N ALA A 137 -10.16 -29.13 -10.43
CA ALA A 137 -11.56 -29.50 -10.18
C ALA A 137 -11.84 -31.01 -10.38
N GLU A 138 -10.90 -31.76 -10.97
CA GLU A 138 -11.03 -33.19 -11.25
C GLU A 138 -10.12 -34.09 -10.37
N GLY A 139 -9.43 -33.52 -9.37
CA GLY A 139 -8.51 -34.22 -8.46
C GLY A 139 -9.06 -34.52 -7.06
#